data_AF-A0A7Y3L5F8-F1
#
_entry.id   AF-A0A7Y3L5F8-F1
#
_cell.length_a   1.000
_cell.length_b   1.000
_cell.length_c   1.000
_cell.angle_alpha   90.00
_cell.angle_beta   90.00
_cell.angle_gamma   90.00
#
_symmetry.space_group_name_H-M   'P 1'
#
loop_
_entity.id
_entity.type
_entity.pdbx_description
1 polymer ?
#
loop_
_entity_poly.entity_id
_entity_poly.type
_entity_poly.pdbx_seq_one_letter_code
_entity_poly.pdbx_strand_id
1 'polypeptide(L)'
;MVMDSAQFRRGVEEAFAATPYPGDDGLVIHNENCEECAEVLAKYKGKRWLDYKDRPLSLIGPPIRESCLFFTPQAFRYYAPLIMLASAESFDDADLLTDYFINSLTPTNDRHAPENAARLAAFAPAELQMLRLYLVFLKAAHPQDYTTSPRINVVSPLEKAITARLEGANSREDNPPPRSEE
;
A
#
# COMPACT_ATOMS: atom_id res chain seq x y z
N MET A 1 7.16 11.91 -17.85
CA MET A 1 5.76 12.08 -18.26
C MET A 1 4.92 11.85 -17.02
N VAL A 2 4.16 12.84 -16.56
CA VAL A 2 3.26 12.66 -15.40
C VAL A 2 2.04 11.91 -15.91
N MET A 3 1.67 10.84 -15.21
CA MET A 3 0.52 10.01 -15.54
C MET A 3 -0.76 10.78 -15.18
N ASP A 4 -1.74 10.82 -16.08
CA ASP A 4 -3.05 11.42 -15.76
C ASP A 4 -3.87 10.52 -14.82
N SER A 5 -4.94 11.04 -14.21
CA SER A 5 -5.73 10.30 -13.22
C SER A 5 -6.35 9.02 -13.78
N ALA A 6 -6.74 9.00 -15.07
CA ALA A 6 -7.35 7.83 -15.69
C ALA A 6 -6.31 6.74 -15.97
N GLN A 7 -5.11 7.13 -16.40
CA GLN A 7 -3.96 6.24 -16.54
C GLN A 7 -3.53 5.69 -15.18
N PHE A 8 -3.47 6.53 -14.14
CA PHE A 8 -3.12 6.12 -12.78
C PHE A 8 -4.07 5.05 -12.26
N ARG A 9 -5.38 5.30 -12.39
CA ARG A 9 -6.41 4.35 -11.99
C ARG A 9 -6.28 3.00 -12.68
N ARG A 10 -6.10 2.99 -14.01
CA ARG A 10 -5.90 1.74 -14.76
C ARG A 10 -4.63 1.01 -14.29
N GLY A 11 -3.55 1.73 -14.06
CA GLY A 11 -2.31 1.14 -13.53
C GLY A 11 -2.49 0.50 -12.16
N VAL A 12 -3.23 1.14 -11.26
CA VAL A 12 -3.60 0.54 -9.96
C VAL A 12 -4.45 -0.73 -10.17
N GLU A 13 -5.45 -0.67 -11.04
CA GLU A 13 -6.31 -1.82 -11.29
C GLU A 13 -5.52 -3.02 -11.85
N GLU A 14 -4.66 -2.78 -12.84
CA GLU A 14 -3.85 -3.82 -13.48
C GLU A 14 -2.81 -4.42 -12.52
N ALA A 15 -2.10 -3.59 -11.76
CA ALA A 15 -1.04 -4.05 -10.87
C ALA A 15 -1.55 -4.91 -9.70
N PHE A 16 -2.79 -4.66 -9.24
CA PHE A 16 -3.37 -5.31 -8.07
C PHE A 16 -4.55 -6.25 -8.38
N ALA A 17 -4.91 -6.44 -9.66
CA ALA A 17 -6.02 -7.31 -10.07
C ALA A 17 -5.85 -8.77 -9.57
N ALA A 18 -4.60 -9.24 -9.51
CA ALA A 18 -4.26 -10.60 -9.09
C ALA A 18 -3.86 -10.71 -7.61
N THR A 19 -3.94 -9.63 -6.82
CA THR A 19 -3.58 -9.67 -5.39
C THR A 19 -4.53 -10.60 -4.64
N PRO A 20 -4.05 -11.67 -3.99
CA PRO A 20 -4.92 -12.63 -3.32
C PRO A 20 -5.58 -12.00 -2.09
N TYR A 21 -6.86 -12.31 -1.88
CA TYR A 21 -7.54 -11.98 -0.63
C TYR A 21 -6.85 -12.76 0.52
N PRO A 22 -6.46 -12.09 1.63
CA PRO A 22 -5.74 -12.74 2.73
C PRO A 22 -6.56 -13.79 3.51
N GLY A 23 -7.87 -13.89 3.23
CA GLY A 23 -8.81 -14.63 4.07
C GLY A 23 -9.25 -13.81 5.28
N ASP A 24 -10.40 -14.16 5.86
CA ASP A 24 -10.99 -13.39 6.95
C ASP A 24 -10.11 -13.38 8.21
N ASP A 25 -9.48 -14.52 8.52
CA ASP A 25 -8.55 -14.65 9.65
C ASP A 25 -7.20 -13.95 9.39
N GLY A 26 -6.92 -13.60 8.14
CA GLY A 26 -5.73 -12.87 7.72
C GLY A 26 -5.91 -11.37 7.66
N LEU A 27 -7.03 -10.81 8.11
CA LEU A 27 -7.32 -9.39 7.99
C LEU A 27 -6.59 -8.50 9.01
N VAL A 28 -6.52 -8.92 10.27
CA VAL A 28 -6.00 -8.07 11.37
C VAL A 28 -4.82 -8.72 12.11
N ILE A 29 -3.89 -7.89 12.61
CA ILE A 29 -2.67 -8.35 13.32
C ILE A 29 -3.01 -9.00 14.67
N HIS A 30 -4.03 -8.48 15.35
CA HIS A 30 -4.50 -8.97 16.64
C HIS A 30 -5.99 -9.25 16.57
N ASN A 31 -6.40 -10.48 16.89
CA ASN A 31 -7.81 -10.89 16.91
C ASN A 31 -8.34 -11.09 18.34
N GLU A 32 -7.47 -11.08 19.35
CA GLU A 32 -7.84 -11.27 20.76
C GLU A 32 -7.67 -9.95 21.54
N ASN A 33 -8.71 -9.55 22.30
CA ASN A 33 -8.73 -8.36 23.17
C ASN A 33 -8.42 -7.01 22.48
N CYS A 34 -8.79 -6.87 21.20
CA CYS A 34 -8.69 -5.62 20.46
C CYS A 34 -10.06 -5.27 19.85
N GLU A 35 -10.78 -4.34 20.47
CA GLU A 35 -12.13 -3.94 20.02
C GLU A 35 -12.05 -3.30 18.62
N GLU A 36 -11.07 -2.43 18.39
CA GLU A 36 -10.83 -1.79 17.10
C GLU A 36 -10.53 -2.82 16.00
N CYS A 37 -9.78 -3.87 16.33
CA CYS A 37 -9.49 -4.95 15.40
C CYS A 37 -10.75 -5.76 15.06
N ALA A 38 -11.66 -5.97 16.01
CA ALA A 38 -12.94 -6.62 15.76
C ALA A 38 -13.83 -5.77 14.84
N GLU A 39 -13.84 -4.45 15.01
CA GLU A 39 -14.56 -3.54 14.11
C GLU A 39 -13.96 -3.52 12.70
N VAL A 40 -12.62 -3.46 12.59
CA VAL A 40 -11.92 -3.59 11.30
C VAL A 40 -12.25 -4.94 10.65
N LEU A 41 -12.17 -6.04 11.39
CA LEU A 41 -12.53 -7.36 10.88
C LEU A 41 -13.97 -7.37 10.35
N ALA A 42 -14.94 -6.91 11.14
CA ALA A 42 -16.35 -6.85 10.73
C ALA A 42 -16.57 -5.96 9.48
N LYS A 43 -15.81 -4.85 9.38
CA LYS A 43 -15.90 -3.93 8.25
C LYS A 43 -15.34 -4.50 6.96
N TYR A 44 -14.27 -5.29 7.01
CA TYR A 44 -13.55 -5.75 5.80
C TYR A 44 -13.82 -7.23 5.43
N LYS A 45 -14.45 -8.01 6.31
CA LYS A 45 -14.75 -9.43 6.08
C LYS A 45 -15.53 -9.65 4.78
N GLY A 46 -15.01 -10.54 3.93
CA GLY A 46 -15.61 -10.93 2.66
C GLY A 46 -15.72 -9.82 1.61
N LYS A 47 -15.10 -8.66 1.83
CA LYS A 47 -15.15 -7.54 0.88
C LYS A 47 -13.98 -7.62 -0.09
N ARG A 48 -14.27 -7.39 -1.37
CA ARG A 48 -13.23 -7.29 -2.38
C ARG A 48 -12.95 -5.84 -2.68
N TRP A 49 -11.69 -5.46 -2.74
CA TRP A 49 -11.34 -4.07 -3.03
C TRP A 49 -11.92 -3.61 -4.39
N LEU A 50 -11.96 -4.50 -5.39
CA LEU A 50 -12.52 -4.21 -6.72
C LEU A 50 -13.98 -3.75 -6.69
N ASP A 51 -14.78 -4.19 -5.73
CA ASP A 51 -16.20 -3.79 -5.61
C ASP A 51 -16.36 -2.35 -5.10
N TYR A 52 -15.28 -1.76 -4.59
CA TYR A 52 -15.24 -0.42 -4.01
C TYR A 52 -14.37 0.56 -4.80
N LYS A 53 -13.76 0.13 -5.91
CA LYS A 53 -12.81 0.94 -6.68
C LYS A 53 -13.38 2.27 -7.20
N ASP A 54 -14.69 2.32 -7.48
CA ASP A 54 -15.36 3.54 -7.96
C ASP A 54 -15.76 4.50 -6.83
N ARG A 55 -15.71 4.04 -5.58
CA ARG A 55 -16.02 4.84 -4.37
C ARG A 55 -15.15 4.36 -3.20
N PRO A 56 -13.82 4.51 -3.27
CA PRO A 56 -12.90 3.85 -2.33
C PRO A 56 -13.16 4.25 -0.87
N LEU A 57 -13.49 5.52 -0.63
CA LEU A 57 -13.81 6.06 0.70
C LEU A 57 -15.05 5.43 1.35
N SER A 58 -15.94 4.78 0.58
CA SER A 58 -17.09 4.07 1.16
C SER A 58 -16.71 2.81 1.94
N LEU A 59 -15.49 2.28 1.74
CA LEU A 59 -14.94 1.18 2.53
C LEU A 59 -13.80 1.63 3.44
N ILE A 60 -12.84 2.42 2.95
CA ILE A 60 -11.65 2.79 3.74
C ILE A 60 -11.81 4.09 4.55
N GLY A 61 -12.88 4.84 4.29
CA GLY A 61 -13.20 6.06 5.03
C GLY A 61 -13.88 5.78 6.38
N PRO A 62 -14.63 6.77 6.92
CA PRO A 62 -15.30 6.66 8.22
C PRO A 62 -16.11 5.36 8.44
N PRO A 63 -16.29 4.92 9.71
CA PRO A 63 -15.80 5.57 10.93
C PRO A 63 -14.31 5.34 11.21
N ILE A 64 -13.73 4.24 10.72
CA ILE A 64 -12.33 3.87 11.00
C ILE A 64 -11.43 4.28 9.83
N ARG A 65 -10.92 5.51 9.87
CA ARG A 65 -10.00 6.07 8.85
C ARG A 65 -8.58 5.53 8.96
N GLU A 66 -8.22 4.97 10.11
CA GLU A 66 -6.90 4.41 10.41
C GLU A 66 -6.90 2.87 10.43
N SER A 67 -7.91 2.25 9.80
CA SER A 67 -8.07 0.79 9.72
C SER A 67 -6.83 0.08 9.19
N CYS A 68 -6.07 0.75 8.31
CA CYS A 68 -4.84 0.23 7.74
C CYS A 68 -3.76 -0.09 8.79
N LEU A 69 -3.77 0.58 9.94
CA LEU A 69 -2.81 0.33 11.03
C LEU A 69 -3.04 -1.03 11.71
N PHE A 70 -4.26 -1.57 11.62
CA PHE A 70 -4.62 -2.86 12.21
C PHE A 70 -4.42 -4.04 11.25
N PHE A 71 -4.18 -3.77 9.97
CA PHE A 71 -4.06 -4.81 8.95
C PHE A 71 -2.77 -5.62 9.08
N THR A 72 -2.90 -6.93 8.87
CA THR A 72 -1.74 -7.77 8.55
C THR A 72 -1.03 -7.24 7.30
N PRO A 73 0.24 -7.59 7.05
CA PRO A 73 0.93 -7.22 5.80
C PRO A 73 0.16 -7.61 4.53
N GLN A 74 -0.50 -8.77 4.52
CA GLN A 74 -1.26 -9.28 3.39
C GLN A 74 -2.57 -8.49 3.18
N ALA A 75 -3.28 -8.15 4.25
CA ALA A 75 -4.46 -7.31 4.18
C ALA A 75 -4.13 -5.86 3.80
N PHE A 76 -3.02 -5.33 4.32
CA PHE A 76 -2.49 -4.02 3.97
C PHE A 76 -2.21 -3.93 2.46
N ARG A 77 -1.51 -4.95 1.92
CA ARG A 77 -1.28 -5.08 0.48
C ARG A 77 -2.59 -5.19 -0.31
N TYR A 78 -3.53 -6.02 0.15
CA TYR A 78 -4.80 -6.27 -0.57
C TYR A 78 -5.68 -5.01 -0.69
N TYR A 79 -5.74 -4.17 0.35
CA TYR A 79 -6.56 -2.95 0.37
C TYR A 79 -5.79 -1.68 -0.03
N ALA A 80 -4.47 -1.75 -0.23
CA ALA A 80 -3.65 -0.64 -0.74
C ALA A 80 -4.25 0.08 -1.97
N PRO A 81 -4.83 -0.63 -2.98
CA PRO A 81 -5.44 0.02 -4.14
C PRO A 81 -6.49 1.06 -3.78
N LEU A 82 -7.34 0.79 -2.78
CA LEU A 82 -8.39 1.73 -2.40
C LEU A 82 -7.79 2.99 -1.80
N ILE A 83 -6.72 2.86 -1.01
CA ILE A 83 -6.03 4.02 -0.44
C ILE A 83 -5.43 4.86 -1.57
N MET A 84 -4.72 4.22 -2.50
CA MET A 84 -4.11 4.88 -3.65
C MET A 84 -5.16 5.60 -4.52
N LEU A 85 -6.31 4.98 -4.78
CA LEU A 85 -7.41 5.58 -5.54
C LEU A 85 -8.05 6.73 -4.77
N ALA A 86 -8.31 6.58 -3.46
CA ALA A 86 -8.87 7.65 -2.64
C ALA A 86 -7.96 8.88 -2.60
N SER A 87 -6.66 8.68 -2.40
CA SER A 87 -5.68 9.76 -2.40
C SER A 87 -5.57 10.45 -3.77
N ALA A 88 -5.83 9.74 -4.87
CA ALA A 88 -5.80 10.31 -6.21
C ALA A 88 -7.10 11.03 -6.63
N GLU A 89 -8.25 10.53 -6.18
CA GLU A 89 -9.58 11.04 -6.55
C GLU A 89 -10.11 12.09 -5.57
N SER A 90 -9.69 12.03 -4.31
CA SER A 90 -10.21 12.87 -3.22
C SER A 90 -9.14 13.10 -2.15
N PHE A 91 -8.00 13.68 -2.54
CA PHE A 91 -6.82 13.85 -1.69
C PHE A 91 -7.12 14.50 -0.33
N ASP A 92 -7.88 15.60 -0.31
CA ASP A 92 -8.24 16.31 0.93
C ASP A 92 -9.18 15.48 1.82
N ASP A 93 -10.04 14.63 1.24
CA ASP A 93 -10.91 13.74 2.03
C ASP A 93 -10.17 12.50 2.53
N ALA A 94 -9.13 12.08 1.81
CA ALA A 94 -8.25 10.99 2.18
C ALA A 94 -7.25 11.42 3.27
N ASP A 95 -6.82 12.68 3.31
CA ASP A 95 -5.96 13.33 4.31
C ASP A 95 -5.01 12.36 5.05
N LEU A 96 -5.29 12.09 6.33
CA LEU A 96 -4.46 11.26 7.20
C LEU A 96 -4.28 9.82 6.71
N LEU A 97 -5.22 9.26 5.95
CA LEU A 97 -5.11 7.92 5.40
C LEU A 97 -3.93 7.81 4.44
N THR A 98 -3.72 8.84 3.61
CA THR A 98 -2.57 8.93 2.70
C THR A 98 -1.25 8.89 3.49
N ASP A 99 -1.20 9.65 4.59
CA ASP A 99 -0.02 9.73 5.45
C ASP A 99 0.23 8.44 6.20
N TYR A 100 -0.79 7.84 6.81
CA TYR A 100 -0.65 6.55 7.50
C TYR A 100 -0.19 5.47 6.55
N PHE A 101 -0.69 5.45 5.32
CA PHE A 101 -0.27 4.49 4.31
C PHE A 101 1.20 4.63 3.94
N ILE A 102 1.66 5.85 3.62
CA ILE A 102 3.07 6.11 3.30
C ILE A 102 3.96 5.80 4.51
N ASN A 103 3.58 6.23 5.71
CA ASN A 103 4.35 5.98 6.93
C ASN A 103 4.46 4.49 7.25
N SER A 104 3.40 3.71 7.05
CA SER A 104 3.37 2.26 7.29
C SER A 104 4.20 1.44 6.31
N LEU A 105 4.68 2.06 5.22
CA LEU A 105 5.59 1.45 4.24
C LEU A 105 7.02 2.00 4.37
N THR A 106 7.18 3.18 4.96
CA THR A 106 8.47 3.86 5.08
C THR A 106 9.37 3.14 6.08
N PRO A 107 10.62 2.77 5.70
CA PRO A 107 11.57 2.24 6.67
C PRO A 107 11.83 3.24 7.81
N THR A 108 11.80 2.74 9.05
CA THR A 108 12.10 3.49 10.27
C THR A 108 13.08 2.72 11.15
N ASN A 109 13.61 3.37 12.18
CA ASN A 109 14.48 2.77 13.20
C ASN A 109 13.78 2.65 14.58
N ASP A 110 12.48 2.91 14.64
CA ASP A 110 11.68 2.79 15.87
C ASP A 110 11.02 1.41 16.01
N ARG A 111 10.10 1.26 16.98
CA ARG A 111 9.39 0.01 17.27
C ARG A 111 8.56 -0.55 16.10
N HIS A 112 8.19 0.29 15.13
CA HIS A 112 7.40 -0.09 13.95
C HIS A 112 8.26 -0.61 12.80
N ALA A 113 9.60 -0.56 12.92
CA ALA A 113 10.51 -1.01 11.87
C ALA A 113 10.22 -2.44 11.34
N PRO A 114 9.97 -3.46 12.20
CA PRO A 114 9.68 -4.80 11.72
C PRO A 114 8.36 -4.88 10.92
N GLU A 115 7.34 -4.16 11.38
CA GLU A 115 6.01 -4.14 10.77
C GLU A 115 6.03 -3.43 9.41
N ASN A 116 6.69 -2.27 9.32
CA ASN A 116 6.85 -1.53 8.06
C ASN A 116 7.64 -2.35 7.03
N ALA A 117 8.71 -3.02 7.47
CA ALA A 117 9.48 -3.91 6.61
C ALA A 117 8.63 -5.09 6.11
N ALA A 118 7.81 -5.71 6.96
CA ALA A 118 6.92 -6.80 6.59
C ALA A 118 5.82 -6.34 5.61
N ARG A 119 5.21 -5.17 5.84
CA ARG A 119 4.23 -4.56 4.92
C ARG A 119 4.83 -4.34 3.55
N LEU A 120 5.97 -3.65 3.45
CA LEU A 120 6.62 -3.39 2.16
C LEU A 120 7.07 -4.69 1.47
N ALA A 121 7.55 -5.67 2.22
CA ALA A 121 7.97 -6.96 1.68
C ALA A 121 6.82 -7.79 1.08
N ALA A 122 5.58 -7.55 1.51
CA ALA A 122 4.40 -8.27 1.02
C ALA A 122 4.08 -7.94 -0.45
N PHE A 123 4.44 -6.74 -0.94
CA PHE A 123 4.11 -6.28 -2.29
C PHE A 123 4.93 -7.01 -3.36
N ALA A 124 4.25 -7.38 -4.44
CA ALA A 124 4.85 -7.96 -5.65
C ALA A 124 5.58 -6.87 -6.48
N PRO A 125 6.49 -7.25 -7.39
CA PRO A 125 7.24 -6.28 -8.21
C PRO A 125 6.34 -5.30 -8.99
N ALA A 126 5.26 -5.79 -9.62
CA ALA A 126 4.32 -4.92 -10.35
C ALA A 126 3.62 -3.91 -9.43
N GLU A 127 3.24 -4.33 -8.22
CA GLU A 127 2.61 -3.47 -7.22
C GLU A 127 3.61 -2.45 -6.66
N LEU A 128 4.87 -2.84 -6.46
CA LEU A 128 5.95 -1.92 -6.06
C LEU A 128 6.23 -0.86 -7.13
N GLN A 129 6.21 -1.24 -8.41
CA GLN A 129 6.29 -0.27 -9.51
C GLN A 129 5.12 0.72 -9.46
N MET A 130 3.90 0.23 -9.19
CA MET A 130 2.72 1.07 -9.08
C MET A 130 2.76 1.98 -7.84
N LEU A 131 3.30 1.51 -6.71
CA LEU A 131 3.57 2.34 -5.53
C LEU A 131 4.58 3.46 -5.85
N ARG A 132 5.64 3.17 -6.61
CA ARG A 132 6.58 4.21 -7.04
C ARG A 132 5.89 5.26 -7.91
N LEU A 133 5.07 4.83 -8.87
CA LEU A 133 4.30 5.74 -9.72
C LEU A 133 3.29 6.57 -8.92
N TYR A 134 2.71 6.00 -7.87
CA TYR A 134 1.85 6.71 -6.93
C TYR A 134 2.57 7.84 -6.20
N LEU A 135 3.78 7.61 -5.70
CA LEU A 135 4.57 8.67 -5.05
C LEU A 135 4.91 9.81 -6.04
N VAL A 136 5.20 9.47 -7.30
CA VAL A 136 5.41 10.47 -8.37
C VAL A 136 4.12 11.25 -8.66
N PHE A 137 2.98 10.56 -8.76
CA PHE A 137 1.67 11.17 -8.99
C PHE A 137 1.33 12.16 -7.89
N LEU A 138 1.45 11.76 -6.61
CA LEU A 138 1.15 12.60 -5.46
C LEU A 138 2.00 13.88 -5.43
N LYS A 139 3.32 13.76 -5.67
CA LYS A 139 4.22 14.93 -5.73
C LYS A 139 3.84 15.90 -6.84
N ALA A 140 3.39 15.39 -7.98
CA ALA A 140 2.99 16.22 -9.12
C ALA A 140 1.63 16.89 -8.92
N ALA A 141 0.67 16.18 -8.34
CA ALA A 141 -0.69 16.67 -8.09
C ALA A 141 -0.78 17.60 -6.88
N HIS A 142 0.03 17.37 -5.84
CA HIS A 142 -0.01 18.08 -4.56
C HIS A 142 1.37 18.63 -4.15
N PRO A 143 2.02 19.46 -4.98
CA PRO A 143 3.40 19.86 -4.75
C PRO A 143 3.62 20.55 -3.40
N GLN A 144 2.66 21.33 -2.89
CA GLN A 144 2.81 22.03 -1.60
C GLN A 144 2.92 21.03 -0.42
N ASP A 145 2.17 19.94 -0.48
CA ASP A 145 2.19 18.87 0.51
C ASP A 145 3.44 18.00 0.46
N TYR A 146 4.24 18.09 -0.60
CA TYR A 146 5.43 17.26 -0.81
C TYR A 146 6.70 18.05 -1.13
N THR A 147 6.71 19.39 -0.98
CA THR A 147 7.89 20.25 -1.20
C THR A 147 8.30 21.06 0.03
N THR A 148 7.36 21.38 0.94
CA THR A 148 7.65 22.15 2.16
C THR A 148 7.16 21.47 3.44
N SER A 149 6.49 20.32 3.32
CA SER A 149 5.89 19.57 4.43
C SER A 149 6.83 18.49 4.98
N PRO A 150 6.70 18.11 6.28
CA PRO A 150 7.38 16.93 6.83
C PRO A 150 7.13 15.62 6.06
N ARG A 151 6.11 15.56 5.17
CA ARG A 151 5.86 14.43 4.25
C ARG A 151 7.05 14.10 3.34
N ILE A 152 7.95 15.06 3.04
CA ILE A 152 9.18 14.80 2.26
C ILE A 152 10.10 13.79 2.96
N ASN A 153 10.18 13.89 4.29
CA ASN A 153 11.10 13.09 5.10
C ASN A 153 10.73 11.61 5.11
N VAL A 154 9.51 11.25 4.69
CA VAL A 154 9.02 9.87 4.64
C VAL A 154 8.92 9.34 3.21
N VAL A 155 8.62 10.19 2.22
CA VAL A 155 8.53 9.75 0.83
C VAL A 155 9.89 9.36 0.25
N SER A 156 10.96 10.12 0.54
CA SER A 156 12.29 9.83 -0.04
C SER A 156 12.89 8.50 0.44
N PRO A 157 12.84 8.15 1.74
CA PRO A 157 13.25 6.83 2.20
C PRO A 157 12.40 5.69 1.61
N LEU A 158 11.08 5.88 1.48
CA LEU A 158 10.20 4.89 0.86
C LEU A 158 10.56 4.66 -0.62
N GLU A 159 10.77 5.72 -1.41
CA GLU A 159 11.21 5.60 -2.81
C GLU A 159 12.52 4.82 -2.95
N LYS A 160 13.49 5.07 -2.06
CA LYS A 160 14.76 4.35 -2.03
C LYS A 160 14.55 2.86 -1.71
N ALA A 161 13.69 2.56 -0.74
CA ALA A 161 13.39 1.19 -0.34
C ALA A 161 12.68 0.41 -1.46
N ILE A 162 11.70 1.03 -2.13
CA ILE A 162 11.02 0.45 -3.29
C ILE A 162 12.03 0.18 -4.42
N THR A 163 12.93 1.13 -4.70
CA THR A 163 13.95 0.98 -5.75
C THR A 163 14.88 -0.20 -5.47
N ALA A 164 15.44 -0.29 -4.25
CA ALA A 164 16.31 -1.38 -3.85
C ALA A 164 15.61 -2.76 -3.94
N ARG A 165 14.30 -2.82 -3.62
CA ARG A 165 13.49 -4.03 -3.76
C ARG A 165 13.31 -4.46 -5.21
N LEU A 166 13.04 -3.51 -6.11
CA LEU A 166 12.89 -3.78 -7.53
C LEU A 166 14.22 -4.24 -8.16
N GLU A 167 15.34 -3.62 -7.79
CA GLU A 167 16.67 -4.02 -8.25
C GLU A 167 17.04 -5.43 -7.78
N GLY A 168 16.80 -5.74 -6.49
CA GLY A 168 17.08 -7.05 -5.93
C GLY A 168 16.18 -8.18 -6.45
N ALA A 169 14.97 -7.86 -6.94
CA ALA A 169 14.10 -8.83 -7.62
C ALA A 169 14.66 -9.21 -8.99
N ASN A 170 15.12 -8.22 -9.78
CA ASN A 170 15.69 -8.45 -11.11
C ASN A 170 16.97 -9.29 -11.07
N SER A 171 17.81 -9.14 -10.04
CA SER A 171 19.04 -9.94 -9.89
C SER A 171 18.80 -11.42 -9.55
N ARG A 172 17.59 -11.81 -9.12
CA ARG A 172 17.26 -13.21 -8.79
C ARG A 172 16.70 -14.01 -9.97
N GLU A 173 16.16 -13.34 -10.99
CA GLU A 173 15.66 -14.02 -12.20
C GLU A 173 16.80 -14.46 -13.15
N ASP A 174 18.00 -13.87 -13.03
CA ASP A 174 19.14 -14.16 -13.91
C ASP A 174 20.01 -15.35 -13.49
N ASN A 175 19.67 -16.09 -12.43
CA ASN A 175 20.45 -17.23 -11.97
C ASN A 175 19.62 -18.53 -12.03
N PRO A 176 19.61 -19.27 -13.16
CA PRO A 176 18.93 -20.55 -13.22
C PRO A 176 19.58 -21.52 -12.21
N PRO A 177 18.79 -22.41 -11.58
CA PRO A 177 19.35 -23.38 -10.64
C PRO A 177 20.41 -24.23 -11.35
N PRO A 178 21.51 -24.61 -10.67
CA PRO A 178 22.50 -25.49 -11.25
C PRO A 178 21.79 -26.76 -11.70
N ARG A 179 21.95 -27.13 -12.98
CA ARG A 179 21.46 -28.40 -13.49
C ARG A 179 22.08 -29.49 -12.63
N SER A 180 21.23 -30.26 -11.95
CA SER A 180 21.62 -31.49 -11.31
C SER A 180 22.23 -32.39 -12.39
N GLU A 181 23.54 -32.60 -12.34
CA GLU A 181 24.18 -33.65 -13.13
C GLU A 181 23.86 -34.98 -12.44
N GLU A 182 23.16 -35.86 -13.18
CA GLU A 182 22.97 -37.29 -12.86
C GLU A 182 24.26 -38.08 -13.09
#